data_AF-A0A970G037-F1
#
_entry.id   AF-A0A970G037-F1
#
_cell.length_a   1.000
_cell.length_b   1.000
_cell.length_c   1.000
_cell.angle_alpha   90.00
_cell.angle_beta   90.00
_cell.angle_gamma   90.00
#
_symmetry.space_group_name_H-M   'P 1'
#
loop_
_entity.id
_entity.type
_entity.pdbx_description
1 polymer ?
#
loop_
_entity_poly.entity_id
_entity_poly.type
_entity_poly.pdbx_seq_one_letter_code
_entity_poly.pdbx_strand_id
1 'polypeptide(L)'
;MATKHIFVTGGVVSGLGKGICAASLGRLLKQRGLRVTLQKFDPYFNVDPGTMSPYQHGEVFVTDDGAETDLDLGHYERFVDVSLTGKSSISSGRIYWDVLNRERSGDYLGRTVQIIPHITDEIKSRIYSLEADDVDVIITEIGGTVG
;
A
#
# COMPACT_ATOMS: atom_id res chain seq x y z
N MET A 1 5.46 -18.72 -12.87
CA MET A 1 4.02 -18.38 -13.06
C MET A 1 3.88 -16.87 -12.86
N ALA A 2 2.91 -16.22 -13.49
CA ALA A 2 2.68 -14.79 -13.25
C ALA A 2 2.14 -14.55 -11.82
N THR A 3 2.66 -13.53 -11.13
CA THR A 3 2.21 -13.07 -9.81
C THR A 3 0.71 -12.75 -9.83
N LYS A 4 0.00 -13.17 -8.79
CA LYS A 4 -1.45 -12.95 -8.65
C LYS A 4 -1.72 -11.78 -7.73
N HIS A 5 -2.76 -11.01 -8.04
CA HIS A 5 -3.19 -9.86 -7.24
C HIS A 5 -4.53 -10.16 -6.58
N ILE A 6 -4.61 -9.94 -5.26
CA ILE A 6 -5.85 -9.99 -4.49
C ILE A 6 -6.09 -8.59 -3.94
N PHE A 7 -7.21 -7.97 -4.32
CA PHE A 7 -7.61 -6.66 -3.80
C PHE A 7 -8.62 -6.82 -2.66
N VAL A 8 -8.35 -6.18 -1.54
CA VAL A 8 -9.24 -6.16 -0.36
C VAL A 8 -9.81 -4.75 -0.21
N THR A 9 -11.12 -4.62 -0.38
CA THR A 9 -11.86 -3.34 -0.26
C THR A 9 -12.85 -3.39 0.89
N GLY A 10 -13.20 -2.23 1.45
CA GLY A 10 -14.23 -2.09 2.50
C GLY A 10 -15.53 -1.52 1.99
N GLY A 11 -16.67 -2.03 2.47
CA GLY A 11 -17.98 -1.41 2.24
C GLY A 11 -18.67 -1.06 3.54
N VAL A 12 -19.75 -0.28 3.44
CA VAL A 12 -20.65 0.10 4.55
C VAL A 12 -20.02 1.05 5.55
N VAL A 13 -19.03 0.62 6.33
CA VAL A 13 -18.37 1.43 7.37
C VAL A 13 -16.88 1.10 7.49
N SER A 14 -16.09 2.07 7.95
CA SER A 14 -14.70 1.85 8.36
C SER A 14 -14.61 1.11 9.69
N GLY A 15 -13.46 0.50 10.00
CA GLY A 15 -13.23 -0.17 11.29
C GLY A 15 -13.71 -1.63 11.38
N LEU A 16 -14.10 -2.26 10.27
CA LEU A 16 -14.52 -3.67 10.22
C LEU A 16 -13.37 -4.69 10.31
N GLY A 17 -12.12 -4.25 10.49
CA GLY A 17 -10.96 -5.14 10.58
C GLY A 17 -10.43 -5.65 9.23
N LYS A 18 -10.41 -4.79 8.20
CA LYS A 18 -9.87 -5.13 6.87
C LYS A 18 -8.43 -5.61 6.91
N GLY A 19 -7.54 -4.88 7.59
CA GLY A 19 -6.14 -5.25 7.75
C GLY A 19 -5.94 -6.63 8.37
N ILE A 20 -6.68 -6.94 9.44
CA ILE A 20 -6.63 -8.27 10.07
C ILE A 20 -7.13 -9.37 9.13
N CYS A 21 -8.20 -9.11 8.36
CA CYS A 21 -8.70 -10.06 7.38
C CYS A 21 -7.66 -10.33 6.27
N ALA A 22 -7.06 -9.27 5.71
CA ALA A 22 -6.01 -9.36 4.69
C ALA A 22 -4.78 -10.12 5.22
N ALA A 23 -4.30 -9.78 6.42
CA ALA A 23 -3.18 -10.43 7.08
C ALA A 23 -3.45 -11.92 7.33
N SER A 24 -4.66 -12.25 7.79
CA SER A 24 -5.09 -13.64 8.03
C SER A 24 -5.14 -14.46 6.74
N LEU A 25 -5.66 -13.89 5.65
CA LEU A 25 -5.63 -14.51 4.33
C LEU A 25 -4.18 -14.75 3.87
N GLY A 26 -3.31 -13.74 4.03
CA GLY A 26 -1.89 -13.87 3.72
C GLY A 26 -1.21 -15.01 4.47
N ARG A 27 -1.52 -15.17 5.76
CA ARG A 27 -1.03 -16.29 6.57
C ARG A 27 -1.51 -17.65 6.05
N LEU A 28 -2.80 -17.78 5.72
CA LEU A 28 -3.34 -19.03 5.18
C LEU A 28 -2.70 -19.40 3.84
N LEU A 29 -2.47 -18.41 2.96
CA LEU A 29 -1.79 -18.63 1.68
C LEU A 29 -0.32 -19.02 1.88
N LYS A 30 0.40 -18.37 2.81
CA LYS A 30 1.78 -18.75 3.15
C LYS A 30 1.86 -20.17 3.71
N GLN A 31 0.90 -20.59 4.55
CA GLN A 31 0.81 -21.97 5.06
C GLN A 31 0.54 -23.00 3.95
N ARG A 32 0.01 -22.58 2.80
CA ARG A 32 -0.13 -23.42 1.60
C ARG A 32 1.13 -23.46 0.73
N GLY A 33 2.23 -22.86 1.19
CA GLY A 33 3.52 -22.84 0.49
C GLY A 33 3.64 -21.75 -0.57
N LEU A 34 2.74 -20.76 -0.59
CA LEU A 34 2.83 -19.62 -1.50
C LEU A 34 3.73 -18.53 -0.92
N ARG A 35 4.48 -17.85 -1.79
CA ARG A 35 5.26 -16.67 -1.44
C ARG A 35 4.35 -15.45 -1.53
N VAL A 36 3.98 -14.91 -0.38
CA VAL A 36 2.97 -13.85 -0.27
C VAL A 36 3.62 -12.57 0.24
N THR A 37 3.27 -11.45 -0.39
CA THR A 37 3.57 -10.11 0.12
C THR A 37 2.29 -9.29 0.20
N LEU A 38 2.32 -8.22 0.99
CA LEU A 38 1.17 -7.37 1.25
C LEU A 38 1.55 -5.90 1.07
N GLN A 39 0.56 -5.10 0.69
CA GLN A 39 0.67 -3.66 0.61
C GLN A 39 -0.64 -2.98 1.01
N LYS A 40 -0.51 -1.82 1.65
CA LYS A 40 -1.58 -0.96 2.12
C LYS A 40 -1.62 0.31 1.29
N PHE A 41 -2.81 0.65 0.79
CA PHE A 41 -3.08 1.92 0.13
C PHE A 41 -3.97 2.78 1.04
N ASP A 42 -3.38 3.80 1.63
CA ASP A 42 -4.06 4.73 2.51
C ASP A 42 -4.53 5.99 1.75
N PRO A 43 -5.82 6.36 1.85
CA PRO A 43 -6.34 7.48 1.08
C PRO A 43 -5.96 8.85 1.64
N TYR A 44 -5.23 8.95 2.75
CA TYR A 44 -4.85 10.23 3.37
C TYR A 44 -3.75 10.98 2.60
N PHE A 45 -3.65 12.30 2.83
CA PHE A 45 -2.72 13.19 2.14
C PHE A 45 -1.34 13.34 2.79
N ASN A 46 -1.15 12.84 4.02
CA ASN A 46 0.17 12.74 4.60
C ASN A 46 1.06 11.87 3.69
N VAL A 47 2.29 12.31 3.41
CA VAL A 47 3.22 11.54 2.56
C VAL A 47 3.58 10.21 3.23
N ASP A 48 3.82 10.28 4.53
CA ASP A 48 3.99 9.19 5.49
C ASP A 48 3.26 9.59 6.78
N PRO A 49 3.00 8.65 7.72
CA PRO A 49 2.32 8.97 8.97
C PRO A 49 3.24 9.59 10.03
N GLY A 50 4.51 9.89 9.74
CA GLY A 50 5.48 10.42 10.72
C GLY A 50 5.06 11.77 11.32
N THR A 51 4.18 12.52 10.63
CA THR A 51 3.62 13.78 11.13
C THR A 51 2.29 13.63 11.89
N MET A 52 1.75 12.42 11.99
CA MET A 52 0.45 12.17 12.60
C MET A 52 0.58 11.96 14.12
N SER A 53 -0.42 12.40 14.89
CA SER A 53 -0.43 12.18 16.33
C SER A 53 -0.71 10.71 16.65
N PRO A 54 0.20 9.98 17.32
CA PRO A 54 0.00 8.55 17.57
C PRO A 54 -1.12 8.27 18.57
N TYR A 55 -1.45 9.24 19.42
CA TYR A 55 -2.56 9.13 20.37
C TYR A 55 -3.94 9.17 19.68
N GLN A 56 -4.03 9.76 18.49
CA GLN A 56 -5.28 9.89 17.73
C GLN A 56 -5.40 8.87 16.61
N HIS A 57 -4.28 8.47 16.01
CA HIS A 57 -4.26 7.66 14.80
C HIS A 57 -3.60 6.29 14.95
N GLY A 58 -3.03 5.97 16.11
CA GLY A 58 -2.30 4.73 16.35
C GLY A 58 -0.79 4.87 16.17
N GLU A 59 -0.07 3.77 16.40
CA GLU A 59 1.39 3.75 16.25
C GLU A 59 1.84 4.03 14.81
N VAL A 60 3.03 4.59 14.66
CA VAL A 60 3.77 4.59 13.40
C VAL A 60 4.63 3.33 13.38
N PHE A 61 4.46 2.49 12.37
CA PHE A 61 5.29 1.30 12.18
C PHE A 61 6.56 1.68 11.41
N VAL A 62 7.69 1.03 11.72
CA VAL A 62 8.96 1.29 11.03
C VAL A 62 9.48 -0.02 10.45
N THR A 63 9.68 -0.05 9.15
CA THR A 63 10.22 -1.21 8.42
C THR A 63 11.75 -1.28 8.52
N ASP A 64 12.34 -2.42 8.17
CA ASP A 64 13.80 -2.65 8.20
C ASP A 64 14.59 -1.66 7.33
N ASP A 65 13.98 -1.14 6.24
CA ASP A 65 14.55 -0.10 5.37
C ASP A 65 14.37 1.34 5.90
N GLY A 66 13.81 1.49 7.11
CA GLY A 66 13.68 2.77 7.83
C GLY A 66 12.50 3.63 7.39
N ALA A 67 11.53 3.07 6.66
CA ALA A 67 10.33 3.81 6.29
C ALA A 67 9.34 3.88 7.47
N GLU A 68 8.81 5.07 7.73
CA GLU A 68 7.68 5.30 8.63
C GLU A 68 6.37 4.98 7.89
N THR A 69 5.56 4.07 8.41
CA THR A 69 4.39 3.52 7.71
C THR A 69 3.18 3.39 8.63
N ASP A 70 2.02 3.12 8.02
CA ASP A 70 0.79 2.81 8.75
C ASP A 70 0.96 1.52 9.58
N LEU A 71 0.23 1.43 10.70
CA LEU A 71 0.29 0.30 11.63
C LEU A 71 -0.12 -1.04 11.01
N ASP A 72 -0.89 -1.02 9.91
CA ASP A 72 -1.32 -2.26 9.25
C ASP A 72 -0.12 -3.07 8.72
N LEU A 73 0.99 -2.43 8.37
CA LEU A 73 2.20 -3.17 7.98
C LEU A 73 2.71 -4.06 9.11
N GLY A 74 2.65 -3.58 10.35
CA GLY A 74 2.97 -4.40 11.51
C GLY A 74 2.05 -5.60 11.66
N HIS A 75 0.76 -5.49 11.32
CA HIS A 75 -0.14 -6.65 11.27
C HIS A 75 0.27 -7.64 10.19
N TYR A 76 0.64 -7.16 9.02
CA TYR A 76 1.07 -8.01 7.90
C TYR A 76 2.35 -8.77 8.26
N GLU A 77 3.37 -8.08 8.77
CA GLU A 77 4.63 -8.71 9.18
C GLU A 77 4.39 -9.75 10.29
N ARG A 78 3.60 -9.44 11.31
CA ARG A 78 3.33 -10.37 12.42
C ARG A 78 2.55 -11.62 11.99
N PHE A 79 1.57 -11.49 11.11
CA PHE A 79 0.75 -12.62 10.68
C PHE A 79 1.45 -13.45 9.61
N VAL A 80 1.99 -12.77 8.60
CA VAL A 80 2.54 -13.41 7.41
C VAL A 80 4.02 -13.72 7.58
N ASP A 81 4.70 -13.15 8.57
CA ASP A 81 6.10 -13.46 8.90
C ASP A 81 7.03 -13.16 7.71
N VAL A 82 6.92 -11.94 7.18
CA VAL A 82 7.73 -11.40 6.08
C VAL A 82 8.14 -9.98 6.43
N SER A 83 9.39 -9.61 6.16
CA SER A 83 9.82 -8.20 6.25
C SER A 83 9.27 -7.44 5.05
N LEU A 84 8.47 -6.41 5.32
CA LEU A 84 7.98 -5.49 4.32
C LEU A 84 8.94 -4.29 4.20
N THR A 85 8.72 -3.47 3.17
CA THR A 85 9.52 -2.27 2.91
C THR A 85 8.59 -1.06 2.81
N GLY A 86 9.16 0.15 2.74
CA GLY A 86 8.36 1.35 2.50
C GLY A 86 7.50 1.29 1.22
N LYS A 87 7.84 0.42 0.26
CA LYS A 87 7.03 0.18 -0.95
C LYS A 87 5.67 -0.46 -0.66
N SER A 88 5.51 -1.11 0.50
CA SER A 88 4.26 -1.73 0.93
C SER A 88 3.29 -0.75 1.61
N SER A 89 3.67 0.52 1.80
CA SER A 89 2.83 1.55 2.40
C SER A 89 2.69 2.72 1.43
N ILE A 90 1.53 2.84 0.79
CA ILE A 90 1.28 3.86 -0.25
C ILE A 90 0.18 4.80 0.22
N SER A 91 0.46 6.10 0.28
CA SER A 91 -0.53 7.13 0.60
C SER A 91 -0.94 7.93 -0.64
N SER A 92 -2.14 8.53 -0.62
CA SER A 92 -2.50 9.56 -1.62
C SER A 92 -1.47 10.69 -1.62
N GLY A 93 -1.04 11.14 -0.44
CA GLY A 93 -0.01 12.16 -0.28
C GLY A 93 1.23 11.88 -1.12
N ARG A 94 1.77 10.66 -1.00
CA ARG A 94 2.95 10.21 -1.75
C ARG A 94 2.71 10.17 -3.26
N ILE A 95 1.57 9.64 -3.70
CA ILE A 95 1.21 9.56 -5.12
C ILE A 95 1.15 10.97 -5.74
N TYR A 96 0.41 11.88 -5.12
CA TYR A 96 0.29 13.26 -5.61
C TYR A 96 1.63 13.98 -5.58
N TRP A 97 2.41 13.80 -4.52
CA TRP A 97 3.76 14.37 -4.41
C TRP A 97 4.64 13.92 -5.58
N ASP A 98 4.70 12.62 -5.87
CA ASP A 98 5.56 12.10 -6.92
C ASP A 98 5.10 12.52 -8.33
N VAL A 99 3.78 12.56 -8.59
CA VAL A 99 3.22 13.08 -9.85
C VAL A 99 3.53 14.57 -10.02
N LEU A 100 3.32 15.40 -8.99
CA LEU A 100 3.59 16.83 -9.07
C LEU A 100 5.08 17.14 -9.24
N ASN A 101 5.97 16.38 -8.59
CA ASN A 101 7.42 16.58 -8.79
C ASN A 101 7.88 16.22 -10.20
N ARG A 102 7.34 15.14 -10.80
CA ARG A 102 7.61 14.80 -12.20
C ARG A 102 7.07 15.85 -13.16
N GLU A 103 5.89 16.41 -12.86
CA GLU A 103 5.33 17.51 -13.62
C GLU A 103 6.22 18.76 -13.58
N ARG A 104 6.71 19.15 -12.40
CA ARG A 104 7.66 20.27 -12.24
C ARG A 104 9.02 20.02 -12.88
N SER A 105 9.42 18.75 -13.01
CA SER A 105 10.66 18.35 -13.69
C SER A 105 10.51 18.30 -15.22
N GLY A 106 9.29 18.46 -15.75
CA GLY A 106 9.00 18.46 -17.18
C GLY A 106 8.75 17.08 -17.79
N ASP A 107 8.62 16.02 -16.98
CA ASP A 107 8.51 14.62 -17.45
C ASP A 107 7.23 14.37 -18.28
N TYR A 108 6.19 15.18 -18.10
CA TYR A 108 4.95 15.09 -18.88
C TYR A 108 4.98 15.89 -20.19
N LEU A 109 6.13 16.48 -20.55
CA LEU A 109 6.40 17.09 -21.87
C LEU A 109 5.35 18.15 -22.29
N GLY A 110 4.94 18.99 -21.35
CA GLY A 110 4.00 20.09 -21.57
C GLY A 110 2.52 19.67 -21.69
N ARG A 111 2.20 18.39 -21.48
CA ARG A 111 0.81 17.90 -21.46
C ARG A 111 0.10 18.28 -20.16
N THR A 112 -1.23 18.37 -20.22
CA THR A 112 -2.06 18.52 -19.02
C THR A 112 -1.97 17.27 -18.16
N VAL A 113 -1.56 17.43 -16.90
CA VAL A 113 -1.58 16.36 -15.90
C VAL A 113 -2.96 16.29 -15.26
N GLN A 114 -3.48 15.08 -15.08
CA GLN A 114 -4.86 14.77 -14.73
C GLN A 114 -4.92 13.55 -13.82
N ILE A 115 -6.05 13.37 -13.10
CA ILE A 115 -6.29 12.17 -12.28
C ILE A 115 -6.19 10.90 -13.13
N ILE A 116 -6.93 10.87 -14.24
CA ILE A 116 -6.84 9.82 -15.25
C ILE A 116 -6.14 10.43 -16.47
N PRO A 117 -5.03 9.86 -16.96
CA PRO A 117 -4.39 8.62 -16.50
C PRO A 117 -3.33 8.83 -15.41
N HIS A 118 -2.76 10.02 -15.24
CA HIS A 118 -1.46 10.20 -14.55
C HIS A 118 -1.43 9.77 -13.08
N ILE A 119 -2.45 10.10 -12.29
CA ILE A 119 -2.54 9.63 -10.88
C ILE A 119 -2.84 8.13 -10.86
N THR A 120 -3.77 7.65 -11.68
CA THR A 120 -4.09 6.21 -11.74
C THR A 120 -2.94 5.35 -12.27
N ASP A 121 -2.09 5.89 -13.14
CA ASP A 121 -0.89 5.24 -13.65
C ASP A 121 0.17 5.15 -12.56
N GLU A 122 0.33 6.20 -11.73
CA GLU A 122 1.20 6.14 -10.57
C GLU A 122 0.71 5.11 -9.55
N ILE A 123 -0.60 5.06 -9.27
CA ILE A 123 -1.21 4.03 -8.40
C ILE A 123 -0.90 2.63 -8.93
N LYS A 124 -1.14 2.38 -10.23
CA LYS A 124 -0.83 1.09 -10.86
C LYS A 124 0.65 0.75 -10.78
N SER A 125 1.52 1.73 -11.04
CA SER A 125 2.98 1.58 -10.93
C SER A 125 3.39 1.11 -9.53
N ARG A 126 2.79 1.68 -8.47
CA ARG A 126 3.02 1.21 -7.10
C ARG A 126 2.50 -0.20 -6.86
N ILE A 127 1.30 -0.52 -7.32
CA ILE A 127 0.71 -1.87 -7.20
C ILE A 127 1.62 -2.93 -7.80
N TYR A 128 2.17 -2.67 -8.99
CA TYR A 128 3.04 -3.60 -9.71
C TYR A 128 4.49 -3.57 -9.24
N SER A 129 4.90 -2.60 -8.42
CA SER A 129 6.30 -2.44 -7.97
C SER A 129 6.81 -3.56 -7.05
N LEU A 130 5.90 -4.38 -6.52
CA LEU A 130 6.20 -5.55 -5.70
C LEU A 130 6.20 -6.87 -6.50
N GLU A 131 5.93 -6.83 -7.80
CA GLU A 131 6.05 -8.02 -8.65
C GLU A 131 7.52 -8.46 -8.77
N ALA A 132 7.76 -9.74 -8.52
CA ALA A 132 9.07 -10.36 -8.63
C ALA A 132 8.93 -11.88 -8.88
N ASP A 133 9.98 -12.51 -9.40
CA ASP A 133 10.03 -13.96 -9.65
C ASP A 133 9.83 -14.77 -8.36
N ASP A 134 10.12 -14.15 -7.21
CA ASP A 134 9.97 -14.71 -5.88
C ASP A 134 8.64 -14.41 -5.17
N VAL A 135 7.66 -13.84 -5.88
CA VAL A 135 6.34 -13.48 -5.33
C VAL A 135 5.22 -14.15 -6.11
N ASP A 136 4.45 -15.02 -5.44
CA ASP A 136 3.31 -15.71 -6.05
C ASP A 136 2.02 -14.91 -5.93
N VAL A 137 1.80 -14.25 -4.78
CA VAL A 137 0.58 -13.48 -4.49
C VAL A 137 0.92 -12.15 -3.82
N ILE A 138 0.35 -11.06 -4.33
CA ILE A 138 0.33 -9.74 -3.70
C ILE A 138 -1.10 -9.48 -3.21
N ILE A 139 -1.24 -9.23 -1.91
CA ILE A 139 -2.51 -8.77 -1.32
C ILE A 139 -2.44 -7.26 -1.16
N THR A 140 -3.33 -6.56 -1.85
CA THR A 140 -3.43 -5.10 -1.81
C THR A 140 -4.67 -4.70 -1.03
N GLU A 141 -4.47 -4.15 0.17
CA GLU A 141 -5.56 -3.53 0.90
C GLU A 141 -5.79 -2.10 0.41
N ILE A 142 -7.01 -1.81 -0.02
CA ILE A 142 -7.45 -0.45 -0.33
C ILE A 142 -8.16 0.12 0.90
N GLY A 143 -7.50 1.07 1.54
CA GLY A 143 -8.01 1.82 2.68
C GLY A 143 -9.26 2.64 2.35
N GLY A 144 -9.92 3.12 3.41
CA GLY A 144 -11.22 3.79 3.29
C GLY A 144 -12.40 2.82 3.14
N THR A 145 -13.50 3.35 2.61
CA THR A 145 -14.77 2.67 2.38
C THR A 145 -15.23 2.99 0.97
N VAL A 146 -15.76 2.00 0.25
CA VAL A 146 -16.33 2.16 -1.09
C VAL A 146 -17.61 3.00 -1.02
N GLY A 147 -17.71 3.99 -1.91
CA GLY A 147 -18.79 4.98 -1.97
C GLY A 147 -18.28 6.39 -1.71
#